data_AF-A0A6M0BX12-F1
#
_entry.id   AF-A0A6M0BX12-F1
#
_cell.length_a   1.000
_cell.length_b   1.000
_cell.length_c   1.000
_cell.angle_alpha   90.00
_cell.angle_beta   90.00
_cell.angle_gamma   90.00
#
_symmetry.space_group_name_H-M   'P 1'
#
loop_
_entity.id
_entity.type
_entity.pdbx_description
1 polymer ?
#
loop_
_entity_poly.entity_id
_entity_poly.type
_entity_poly.pdbx_seq_one_letter_code
_entity_poly.pdbx_strand_id
1 'polypeptide(L)'
;LPTKLENPRHSLPWLLGYPAALIFGREDRGLTNVELNYAQRFVRIPSDNTYRSLNLAQAVAICCYELYHLQTIALSDQKSQDSPPNPAPNLEAPIDLIEAYYQDLETLLLKIGYLYPHTASSRMEKIRRLFNRAYPSTEEVAMLRGMIRQMNWALSNHCENDS
;
A
#
# COMPACT_ATOMS: atom_id res chain seq x y z
N LEU A 1 11.12 -11.71 2.45
CA LEU A 1 9.92 -12.43 2.91
C LEU A 1 8.99 -12.59 1.72
N PRO A 2 8.23 -13.71 1.59
CA PRO A 2 7.44 -13.97 0.39
C PRO A 2 6.35 -12.91 0.28
N THR A 3 6.49 -12.02 -0.70
CA THR A 3 5.43 -11.11 -1.11
C THR A 3 4.29 -11.98 -1.61
N LYS A 4 3.08 -11.80 -1.06
CA LYS A 4 1.89 -12.50 -1.55
C LYS A 4 1.62 -11.96 -2.95
N LEU A 5 1.93 -12.77 -3.96
CA LEU A 5 1.70 -12.42 -5.36
C LEU A 5 0.26 -12.80 -5.71
N GLU A 6 -0.51 -11.81 -6.12
CA GLU A 6 -1.90 -11.99 -6.48
C GLU A 6 -2.07 -12.07 -8.00
N ASN A 7 -3.13 -12.76 -8.42
CA ASN A 7 -3.47 -12.85 -9.83
C ASN A 7 -4.13 -11.54 -10.27
N PRO A 8 -3.78 -10.98 -11.45
CA PRO A 8 -4.40 -9.78 -12.01
C PRO A 8 -5.93 -9.77 -11.91
N ARG A 9 -6.59 -10.90 -12.18
CA ARG A 9 -8.06 -11.01 -12.15
C ARG A 9 -8.68 -10.72 -10.78
N HIS A 10 -7.96 -11.01 -9.70
CA HIS A 10 -8.46 -10.78 -8.34
C HIS A 10 -7.98 -9.45 -7.76
N SER A 11 -6.81 -8.95 -8.19
CA SER A 11 -6.21 -7.75 -7.62
C SER A 11 -6.60 -6.46 -8.33
N LEU A 12 -6.78 -6.50 -9.66
CA LEU A 12 -7.05 -5.33 -10.48
C LEU A 12 -8.45 -4.70 -10.30
N PRO A 13 -9.55 -5.43 -9.97
CA PRO A 13 -10.86 -4.81 -9.74
C PRO A 13 -10.84 -3.71 -8.67
N TRP A 14 -9.98 -3.84 -7.66
CA TRP A 14 -9.85 -2.83 -6.59
C TRP A 14 -9.35 -1.48 -7.12
N LEU A 15 -8.58 -1.46 -8.23
CA LEU A 15 -8.11 -0.22 -8.86
C LEU A 15 -9.24 0.58 -9.51
N LEU A 16 -10.39 -0.04 -9.81
CA LEU A 16 -11.50 0.63 -10.48
C LEU A 16 -12.36 1.46 -9.50
N GLY A 17 -12.20 1.27 -8.19
CA GLY A 17 -12.99 1.94 -7.16
C GLY A 17 -12.36 3.20 -6.55
N TYR A 18 -11.06 3.42 -6.73
CA TYR A 18 -10.29 4.46 -6.05
C TYR A 18 -9.17 5.03 -6.94
N PRO A 19 -8.68 6.25 -6.67
CA PRO A 19 -7.48 6.77 -7.34
C PRO A 19 -6.29 5.85 -7.06
N ALA A 20 -5.83 5.14 -8.09
CA ALA A 20 -4.79 4.13 -7.93
C ALA A 20 -3.80 4.16 -9.10
N ALA A 21 -2.60 3.63 -8.85
CA ALA A 21 -1.52 3.55 -9.82
C ALA A 21 -1.04 2.10 -9.96
N LEU A 22 -0.80 1.69 -11.21
CA LEU A 22 -0.14 0.42 -11.51
C LEU A 22 1.31 0.71 -11.88
N ILE A 23 2.23 0.20 -11.07
CA ILE A 23 3.67 0.45 -11.22
C ILE A 23 4.30 -0.77 -11.89
N PHE A 24 5.00 -0.54 -13.01
CA PHE A 24 5.76 -1.57 -13.69
C PHE A 24 7.26 -1.29 -13.59
N GLY A 25 8.03 -2.33 -13.30
CA GLY A 25 9.48 -2.24 -13.24
C GLY A 25 10.14 -2.29 -14.61
N ARG A 26 11.45 -2.02 -14.66
CA ARG A 26 12.22 -2.16 -15.89
C ARG A 26 12.30 -3.63 -16.32
N GLU A 27 12.36 -3.88 -17.62
CA GLU A 27 12.40 -5.25 -18.15
C GLU A 27 13.65 -6.04 -17.71
N ASP A 28 14.78 -5.35 -17.56
CA ASP A 28 16.07 -5.93 -17.19
C ASP A 28 16.24 -6.16 -15.68
N ARG A 29 15.62 -5.31 -14.84
CA ARG A 29 15.91 -5.24 -13.39
C ARG A 29 14.67 -5.31 -12.50
N GLY A 30 13.47 -5.23 -13.07
CA GLY A 30 12.21 -5.18 -12.32
C GLY A 30 12.05 -3.87 -11.53
N LEU A 31 11.26 -3.93 -10.47
CA LEU A 31 11.11 -2.86 -9.49
C LEU A 31 12.21 -2.97 -8.43
N THR A 32 12.76 -1.82 -8.04
CA THR A 32 13.68 -1.72 -6.91
C THR A 32 12.96 -2.02 -5.60
N ASN A 33 13.72 -2.42 -4.57
CA ASN A 33 13.15 -2.65 -3.22
C ASN A 33 12.46 -1.40 -2.66
N VAL A 34 12.93 -0.21 -3.03
CA VAL A 34 12.34 1.07 -2.63
C VAL A 34 10.95 1.22 -3.25
N GLU A 35 10.82 1.01 -4.57
CA GLU A 35 9.54 1.04 -5.27
C GLU A 35 8.58 -0.03 -4.76
N LEU A 36 9.08 -1.23 -4.46
CA LEU A 36 8.29 -2.31 -3.87
C LEU A 36 7.74 -1.94 -2.48
N ASN A 37 8.41 -1.10 -1.70
CA ASN A 37 7.94 -0.71 -0.37
C ASN A 37 6.78 0.30 -0.41
N TYR A 38 6.64 1.08 -1.48
CA TYR A 38 5.50 1.96 -1.70
C TYR A 38 4.28 1.22 -2.23
N ALA A 39 4.48 0.05 -2.85
CA ALA A 39 3.38 -0.75 -3.35
C ALA A 39 2.61 -1.43 -2.21
N GLN A 40 1.29 -1.27 -2.20
CA GLN A 40 0.40 -1.90 -1.22
C GLN A 40 0.12 -3.37 -1.59
N ARG A 41 0.08 -3.69 -2.89
CA ARG A 41 -0.24 -5.02 -3.42
C ARG A 41 0.74 -5.39 -4.53
N PHE A 42 1.00 -6.69 -4.66
CA PHE A 42 1.90 -7.23 -5.68
C PHE A 42 1.15 -8.17 -6.60
N VAL A 43 1.23 -7.90 -7.90
CA VAL A 43 0.53 -8.68 -8.92
C VAL A 43 1.53 -9.50 -9.72
N ARG A 44 1.22 -10.77 -9.97
CA ARG A 44 1.99 -11.63 -10.86
C ARG A 44 1.08 -12.20 -11.93
N ILE A 45 1.42 -11.93 -13.19
CA ILE A 45 0.79 -12.57 -14.33
C ILE A 45 1.23 -14.06 -14.34
N PRO A 46 0.30 -15.01 -14.34
CA PRO A 46 0.65 -16.42 -14.50
C PRO A 46 1.37 -16.63 -15.83
N SER A 47 2.56 -17.23 -15.78
CA SER A 47 3.40 -17.54 -16.94
C SER A 47 3.91 -18.97 -16.83
N ASP A 48 4.38 -19.53 -17.95
CA ASP A 48 4.93 -20.87 -17.97
C ASP A 48 6.08 -21.01 -16.96
N ASN A 49 6.20 -22.19 -16.34
CA ASN A 49 7.20 -22.42 -15.30
C ASN A 49 8.64 -22.35 -15.82
N THR A 50 8.83 -22.60 -17.13
CA THR A 50 10.10 -22.59 -17.85
C THR A 50 10.46 -21.18 -18.34
N TYR A 51 9.46 -20.36 -18.67
CA TYR A 51 9.61 -18.97 -19.12
C TYR A 51 8.76 -18.03 -18.27
N ARG A 52 9.30 -17.67 -17.10
CA ARG A 52 8.56 -16.87 -16.12
C ARG A 52 8.50 -15.38 -16.43
N SER A 53 9.41 -14.87 -17.26
CA SER A 53 9.54 -13.44 -17.60
C SER A 53 8.75 -13.10 -18.85
N LEU A 54 7.77 -12.21 -18.70
CA LEU A 54 7.11 -11.54 -19.83
C LEU A 54 7.88 -10.27 -20.19
N ASN A 55 7.86 -9.91 -21.46
CA ASN A 55 8.29 -8.57 -21.87
C ASN A 55 7.41 -7.51 -21.21
N LEU A 56 7.99 -6.34 -20.89
CA LEU A 56 7.29 -5.27 -20.19
C LEU A 56 6.00 -4.83 -20.93
N ALA A 57 6.06 -4.67 -22.25
CA ALA A 57 4.89 -4.27 -23.03
C ALA A 57 3.79 -5.34 -23.01
N GLN A 58 4.15 -6.63 -22.98
CA GLN A 58 3.19 -7.73 -22.84
C GLN A 58 2.51 -7.70 -21.47
N ALA A 59 3.28 -7.47 -20.41
CA ALA A 59 2.73 -7.37 -19.06
C ALA A 59 1.75 -6.19 -18.94
N VAL A 60 2.11 -5.03 -19.50
CA VAL A 60 1.24 -3.85 -19.55
C VAL A 60 -0.04 -4.16 -20.33
N ALA A 61 0.08 -4.74 -21.53
CA ALA A 61 -1.06 -5.07 -22.38
C ALA A 61 -2.05 -6.02 -21.68
N ILE A 62 -1.56 -7.06 -21.01
CA ILE A 62 -2.39 -8.02 -20.27
C ILE A 62 -3.12 -7.31 -19.12
N CYS A 63 -2.43 -6.48 -18.33
CA CYS A 63 -3.07 -5.76 -17.24
C CYS A 63 -4.13 -4.76 -17.73
N CYS A 64 -3.86 -4.03 -18.82
CA CYS A 64 -4.84 -3.12 -19.41
C CYS A 64 -6.05 -3.88 -19.97
N TYR A 65 -5.82 -5.02 -20.63
CA TYR A 65 -6.89 -5.88 -21.14
C TYR A 65 -7.79 -6.41 -20.02
N GLU A 66 -7.19 -6.95 -18.94
CA GLU A 66 -7.95 -7.44 -17.79
C GLU A 66 -8.73 -6.30 -17.11
N LEU A 67 -8.15 -5.10 -16.96
CA LEU A 67 -8.88 -3.94 -16.45
C LEU A 67 -10.08 -3.56 -17.31
N TYR A 68 -9.91 -3.49 -18.63
CA TYR A 68 -11.00 -3.19 -19.56
C TYR A 68 -12.10 -4.27 -19.50
N HIS A 69 -11.71 -5.54 -19.52
CA HIS A 69 -12.65 -6.66 -19.46
C HIS A 69 -13.45 -6.66 -18.15
N LEU A 70 -12.79 -6.47 -17.01
CA LEU A 70 -13.44 -6.36 -15.69
C LEU A 70 -14.38 -5.16 -15.62
N GLN A 71 -13.99 -4.02 -16.17
CA GLN A 71 -14.87 -2.87 -16.29
C GLN A 71 -16.10 -3.23 -17.13
N THR A 72 -15.94 -3.85 -18.31
CA THR A 72 -17.10 -4.24 -19.14
C THR A 72 -18.04 -5.22 -18.47
N ILE A 73 -17.53 -6.18 -17.69
CA ILE A 73 -18.36 -7.10 -16.89
C ILE A 73 -19.11 -6.35 -15.80
N ALA A 74 -18.43 -5.48 -15.05
CA ALA A 74 -19.06 -4.67 -14.01
C ALA A 74 -20.19 -3.77 -14.56
N LEU A 75 -20.03 -3.21 -15.77
CA LEU A 75 -21.10 -2.46 -16.44
C LEU A 75 -22.21 -3.35 -17.03
N SER A 76 -21.92 -4.62 -17.32
CA SER A 76 -22.91 -5.58 -17.84
C SER A 76 -23.81 -6.10 -16.73
N ASP A 77 -23.25 -6.39 -15.54
CA ASP A 77 -23.99 -6.85 -14.37
C ASP A 77 -24.86 -5.75 -13.73
N GLN A 78 -24.57 -4.47 -13.99
CA GLN A 78 -25.44 -3.35 -13.57
C GLN A 78 -26.79 -3.31 -14.31
N LYS A 79 -26.99 -4.06 -15.39
CA LYS A 79 -28.32 -4.23 -16.01
C LYS A 79 -29.17 -5.31 -15.33
N SER A 80 -28.65 -6.01 -14.33
CA SER A 80 -29.38 -7.11 -13.70
C SER A 80 -28.97 -7.31 -12.24
N GLN A 81 -29.10 -6.31 -11.36
CA GLN A 81 -29.28 -6.54 -9.93
C GLN A 81 -29.73 -5.29 -9.16
N ASP A 82 -31.02 -5.27 -8.78
CA ASP A 82 -31.55 -4.53 -7.63
C ASP A 82 -31.00 -5.16 -6.34
N SER A 83 -29.71 -4.96 -6.07
CA SER A 83 -29.15 -5.22 -4.75
C SER A 83 -28.70 -3.88 -4.15
N PRO A 84 -29.07 -3.58 -2.89
CA PRO A 84 -28.64 -2.35 -2.25
C PRO A 84 -27.11 -2.28 -2.31
N PRO A 85 -26.52 -1.08 -2.53
CA PRO A 85 -25.08 -0.93 -2.52
C PRO A 85 -24.58 -1.45 -1.18
N ASN A 86 -23.80 -2.52 -1.24
CA ASN A 86 -23.10 -3.08 -0.09
C ASN A 86 -22.42 -1.89 0.62
N PRO A 87 -22.65 -1.65 1.92
CA PRO A 87 -22.07 -0.50 2.60
C PRO A 87 -20.57 -0.52 2.36
N ALA A 88 -20.05 0.63 1.92
CA ALA A 88 -18.68 0.82 1.46
C ALA A 88 -17.71 -0.04 2.30
N PRO A 89 -16.92 -0.95 1.70
CA PRO A 89 -15.87 -1.64 2.45
C PRO A 89 -15.01 -0.53 3.06
N ASN A 90 -14.86 -0.55 4.39
CA ASN A 90 -14.09 0.42 5.19
C ASN A 90 -12.99 1.05 4.33
N LEU A 91 -13.14 2.35 3.98
CA LEU A 91 -12.22 2.99 3.04
C LEU A 91 -10.79 2.84 3.58
N GLU A 92 -10.00 2.00 2.90
CA GLU A 92 -8.56 1.90 3.08
C GLU A 92 -7.99 3.32 3.08
N ALA A 93 -7.11 3.62 4.02
CA ALA A 93 -6.60 4.96 4.16
C ALA A 93 -5.85 5.40 2.89
N PRO A 94 -6.04 6.65 2.42
CA PRO A 94 -5.28 7.18 1.30
C PRO A 94 -3.77 7.04 1.53
N ILE A 95 -3.03 6.72 0.47
CA ILE A 95 -1.57 6.54 0.52
C ILE A 95 -0.86 7.74 1.18
N ASP A 96 -1.31 8.96 0.89
CA ASP A 96 -0.74 10.20 1.43
C ASP A 96 -0.87 10.28 2.96
N LEU A 97 -2.00 9.79 3.49
CA LEU A 97 -2.29 9.80 4.93
C LEU A 97 -1.42 8.74 5.64
N ILE A 98 -1.24 7.58 5.01
CA ILE A 98 -0.36 6.51 5.48
C ILE A 98 1.11 6.95 5.47
N GLU A 99 1.58 7.59 4.40
CA GLU A 99 2.97 8.10 4.33
C GLU A 99 3.22 9.19 5.37
N ALA A 100 2.27 10.12 5.57
CA ALA A 100 2.37 11.11 6.64
C ALA A 100 2.46 10.44 8.03
N TYR A 101 1.69 9.38 8.27
CA TYR A 101 1.80 8.58 9.49
C TYR A 101 3.20 7.96 9.66
N TYR A 102 3.79 7.39 8.61
CA TYR A 102 5.12 6.81 8.69
C TYR A 102 6.21 7.85 8.97
N GLN A 103 6.09 9.05 8.41
CA GLN A 103 7.00 10.17 8.71
C GLN A 103 6.90 10.62 10.17
N ASP A 104 5.66 10.79 10.66
CA ASP A 104 5.39 11.14 12.07
C ASP A 104 5.98 10.07 13.01
N LEU A 105 5.82 8.79 12.66
CA LEU A 105 6.32 7.66 13.43
C LEU A 105 7.86 7.59 13.43
N GLU A 106 8.50 7.73 12.27
CA GLU A 106 9.96 7.72 12.16
C GLU A 106 10.58 8.82 13.03
N THR A 107 10.02 10.02 12.96
CA THR A 107 10.46 11.18 13.75
C THR A 107 10.35 10.89 15.25
N LEU A 108 9.21 10.35 15.70
CA LEU A 108 9.02 9.98 17.10
C LEU A 108 10.00 8.89 17.54
N LEU A 109 10.17 7.83 16.74
CA LEU A 109 11.03 6.70 17.07
C LEU A 109 12.52 7.07 17.11
N LEU A 110 12.94 8.04 16.29
CA LEU A 110 14.28 8.65 16.38
C LEU A 110 14.41 9.48 17.67
N LYS A 111 13.39 10.30 17.99
CA LYS A 111 13.38 11.16 19.19
C LYS A 111 13.49 10.37 20.49
N ILE A 112 12.81 9.22 20.58
CA ILE A 112 12.86 8.35 21.78
C ILE A 112 14.07 7.40 21.79
N GLY A 113 14.95 7.44 20.78
CA GLY A 113 16.14 6.59 20.69
C GLY A 113 15.88 5.12 20.32
N TYR A 114 14.67 4.78 19.85
CA TYR A 114 14.38 3.42 19.36
C TYR A 114 15.02 3.17 17.98
N LEU A 115 15.00 4.19 17.11
CA LEU A 115 15.72 4.19 15.83
C LEU A 115 17.04 4.95 15.96
N TYR A 116 18.03 4.48 15.21
CA TYR A 116 19.26 5.22 14.96
C TYR A 116 19.31 5.64 13.48
N PRO A 117 19.85 6.82 13.12
CA PRO A 117 19.82 7.32 11.74
C PRO A 117 20.34 6.32 10.71
N HIS A 118 21.40 5.57 11.04
CA HIS A 118 22.00 4.56 10.16
C HIS A 118 21.19 3.25 10.03
N THR A 119 20.20 3.01 10.91
CA THR A 119 19.30 1.82 10.84
C THR A 119 17.84 2.16 10.59
N ALA A 120 17.48 3.45 10.56
CA ALA A 120 16.12 3.94 10.47
C ALA A 120 15.40 3.37 9.24
N SER A 121 16.00 3.48 8.05
CA SER A 121 15.38 3.02 6.80
C SER A 121 15.03 1.53 6.81
N SER A 122 15.92 0.66 7.30
CA SER A 122 15.67 -0.80 7.32
C SER A 122 14.61 -1.20 8.35
N ARG A 123 14.56 -0.52 9.50
CA ARG A 123 13.53 -0.77 10.53
C ARG A 123 12.19 -0.21 10.09
N MET A 124 12.16 0.98 9.51
CA MET A 124 10.96 1.60 8.94
C MET A 124 10.39 0.76 7.80
N GLU A 125 11.22 0.15 6.95
CA GLU A 125 10.78 -0.81 5.93
C GLU A 125 10.03 -2.01 6.52
N LYS A 126 10.50 -2.56 7.65
CA LYS A 126 9.81 -3.66 8.35
C LYS A 126 8.47 -3.20 8.93
N ILE A 127 8.42 -1.99 9.49
CA ILE A 127 7.19 -1.39 10.03
C ILE A 127 6.18 -1.14 8.91
N ARG A 128 6.62 -0.52 7.80
CA ARG A 128 5.79 -0.29 6.61
C ARG A 128 5.17 -1.60 6.11
N ARG A 129 5.96 -2.67 6.02
CA ARG A 129 5.45 -3.99 5.62
C ARG A 129 4.43 -4.58 6.60
N LEU A 130 4.61 -4.35 7.90
CA LEU A 130 3.68 -4.83 8.93
C LEU A 130 2.31 -4.15 8.77
N PHE A 131 2.30 -2.82 8.61
CA PHE A 131 1.08 -2.03 8.48
C PHE A 131 0.41 -2.17 7.11
N ASN A 132 1.18 -2.24 6.01
CA ASN A 132 0.61 -2.48 4.67
C ASN A 132 -0.13 -3.83 4.60
N ARG A 133 0.26 -4.83 5.41
CA ARG A 133 -0.47 -6.11 5.51
C ARG A 133 -1.80 -6.00 6.25
N ALA A 134 -1.94 -5.01 7.13
CA ALA A 134 -3.12 -4.83 7.96
C ALA A 134 -4.27 -4.11 7.23
N TYR A 135 -4.01 -3.51 6.06
CA TYR A 135 -4.97 -2.69 5.30
C TYR A 135 -5.72 -1.68 6.19
N PRO A 136 -4.99 -0.77 6.86
CA PRO A 136 -5.60 0.11 7.85
C PRO A 136 -6.60 1.05 7.19
N SER A 137 -7.75 1.19 7.83
CA SER A 137 -8.79 2.14 7.48
C SER A 137 -8.36 3.57 7.81
N THR A 138 -9.02 4.54 7.18
CA THR A 138 -8.78 5.97 7.43
C THR A 138 -8.89 6.34 8.93
N GLU A 139 -9.87 5.77 9.63
CA GLU A 139 -10.09 6.00 11.07
C GLU A 139 -8.96 5.46 11.93
N GLU A 140 -8.46 4.24 11.62
CA GLU A 140 -7.34 3.63 12.33
C GLU A 140 -6.06 4.43 12.16
N VAL A 141 -5.76 4.90 10.95
CA VAL A 141 -4.56 5.74 10.73
C VAL A 141 -4.69 7.08 11.43
N ALA A 142 -5.88 7.70 11.42
CA ALA A 142 -6.13 8.94 12.15
C ALA A 142 -5.93 8.75 13.66
N MET A 143 -6.44 7.66 14.23
CA MET A 143 -6.23 7.31 15.64
C MET A 143 -4.73 7.13 15.96
N LEU A 144 -4.00 6.38 15.13
CA LEU A 144 -2.55 6.15 15.31
C LEU A 144 -1.73 7.45 15.24
N ARG A 145 -2.06 8.35 14.30
CA ARG A 145 -1.44 9.68 14.23
C ARG A 145 -1.76 10.52 15.46
N GLY A 146 -2.99 10.44 15.98
CA GLY A 146 -3.38 11.05 17.24
C GLY A 146 -2.51 10.59 18.41
N MET A 147 -2.27 9.28 18.52
CA MET A 147 -1.39 8.71 19.53
C MET A 147 0.05 9.24 19.41
N ILE A 148 0.62 9.27 18.20
CA ILE A 148 1.97 9.82 17.97
C ILE A 148 2.06 11.29 18.38
N ARG A 149 1.05 12.09 18.01
CA ARG A 149 1.01 13.51 18.36
C ARG A 149 0.94 13.72 19.87
N GLN A 150 0.15 12.91 20.58
CA GLN A 150 0.06 12.96 22.05
C GLN A 150 1.38 12.56 22.71
N MET A 151 2.05 11.52 22.22
CA MET A 151 3.38 11.13 22.71
C MET A 151 4.41 12.25 22.48
N ASN A 152 4.40 12.86 21.30
CA ASN A 152 5.30 13.98 20.99
C ASN A 152 5.06 15.18 21.91
N TRP A 153 3.81 15.54 22.19
CA TRP A 153 3.45 16.60 23.15
C TRP A 153 3.96 16.26 24.55
N ALA A 154 3.73 15.04 25.03
CA ALA A 154 4.17 14.62 26.36
C ALA A 154 5.71 14.69 26.49
N LEU A 155 6.45 14.25 25.47
CA LEU A 155 7.92 14.32 25.46
C LEU A 155 8.43 15.76 25.49
N SER A 156 7.79 16.67 24.75
CA SER A 156 8.21 18.08 24.73
C SER A 156 7.99 18.77 26.09
N ASN A 157 6.86 18.48 26.76
CA ASN A 157 6.57 19.08 28.07
C ASN A 157 7.46 18.54 29.20
N HIS A 158 7.93 17.30 29.12
CA HIS A 158 8.88 16.77 30.11
C HIS A 158 10.26 17.43 29.97
N CYS A 159 10.70 17.76 28.75
CA CYS A 159 11.94 18.52 28.57
C CYS A 159 11.85 19.97 29.09
N GLU A 160 10.68 20.60 29.05
CA GLU A 160 10.47 21.96 29.60
C GLU A 160 10.44 22.00 31.14
N ASN A 161 10.01 20.91 31.79
CA ASN A 161 9.96 20.83 33.26
C ASN A 161 11.28 20.37 33.90
N ASP A 162 12.20 19.77 33.13
CA ASP A 162 13.53 19.34 33.60
C ASP A 162 14.64 20.38 33.33
N SER A 163 14.29 21.59 32.86
CA SER A 163 15.19 22.74 32.65
C SER A 163 14.95 23.84 33.66
#